data_AF-A0A2N2XHR2-F1
#
_entry.id   AF-A0A2N2XHR2-F1
#
_cell.length_a   1.000
_cell.length_b   1.000
_cell.length_c   1.000
_cell.angle_alpha   90.00
_cell.angle_beta   90.00
_cell.angle_gamma   90.00
#
_symmetry.space_group_name_H-M   'P 1'
#
loop_
_entity.id
_entity.type
_entity.pdbx_description
1 polymer ?
#
loop_
_entity_poly.entity_id
_entity_poly.type
_entity_poly.pdbx_seq_one_letter_code
_entity_poly.pdbx_strand_id
1 'polypeptide(L)'
;TETRRWFGIGAHQGELSVFMRFGADFTENYYEYEIPLNFTPWGTTVADPDAIWPDDNSFNIDLERLVEIKQQRNIAMRDPNSNLSNSIPYVVYDGNAKVTVIGMPSISDVKAVLIGIRNPKQINSAAGDDGLPKSAEVWVNEMRLTDFSNKGGWAATARISANLADLGRMTFMGSHNTAGFGSIEQRVNETFREAITSFDFSTDMELGKFFPEKSGIRIPFHFDYSEAQSTPQYNPLDPDVKLSDELESFETKQERDSLKRVVVDYVQRKNINFMNVRKDKVNNTKSKIYDVENLNLSYAYSEIYSRNIDVEYDMKKAYRGGFGYNFSNNPKVYKPFGKSKFLAQSPYLKLIQDFNFYLAPKLISFRTDMFREHDMRTLRNKSRGDVPMETSYVKKWDWNRNYNIKFDLSQSLKLDFRANATAYIDEPQGNPEKGDADY
;
A
#
# COMPACT_ATOMS: atom_id res chain seq x y z
N THR A 1 -1.54 -68.03 -9.60
CA THR A 1 -1.01 -68.48 -10.91
C THR A 1 -0.60 -67.23 -11.66
N GLU A 2 0.65 -66.78 -11.77
CA GLU A 2 1.99 -67.39 -11.70
C GLU A 2 2.88 -66.63 -10.71
N THR A 3 3.59 -67.35 -9.86
CA THR A 3 4.64 -66.82 -8.99
C THR A 3 5.94 -66.73 -9.79
N ARG A 4 6.24 -65.57 -10.39
CA ARG A 4 7.59 -65.29 -10.91
C ARG A 4 8.44 -64.69 -9.79
N ARG A 5 9.23 -65.54 -9.14
CA ARG A 5 10.32 -65.11 -8.25
C ARG A 5 11.40 -64.48 -9.13
N TRP A 6 11.50 -63.16 -9.08
CA TRP A 6 12.67 -62.44 -9.57
C TRP A 6 13.76 -62.52 -8.48
N PHE A 7 14.85 -63.22 -8.76
CA PHE A 7 16.06 -63.16 -7.95
C PHE A 7 16.77 -61.84 -8.28
N GLY A 8 16.56 -60.81 -7.46
CA GLY A 8 17.33 -59.57 -7.53
C GLY A 8 18.70 -59.76 -6.89
N ILE A 9 19.76 -59.49 -7.66
CA ILE A 9 21.14 -59.45 -7.17
C ILE A 9 21.34 -58.13 -6.40
N GLY A 10 21.70 -58.27 -5.11
CA GLY A 10 22.57 -57.40 -4.31
C GLY A 10 22.36 -55.88 -4.35
N ALA A 11 21.46 -55.37 -3.50
CA ALA A 11 21.64 -54.04 -2.91
C ALA A 11 21.99 -54.24 -1.42
N HIS A 12 23.18 -53.82 -1.02
CA HIS A 12 23.60 -53.73 0.38
C HIS A 12 23.08 -52.41 1.00
N GLN A 13 23.07 -52.33 2.34
CA GLN A 13 22.65 -51.13 3.05
C GLN A 13 23.44 -49.91 2.57
N GLY A 14 22.74 -48.79 2.30
CA GLY A 14 23.34 -47.53 1.90
C GLY A 14 23.76 -47.42 0.42
N GLU A 15 23.57 -48.47 -0.40
CA GLU A 15 23.92 -48.43 -1.82
C GLU A 15 22.89 -47.72 -2.71
N LEU A 16 21.66 -47.57 -2.23
CA LEU A 16 20.61 -46.79 -2.89
C LEU A 16 20.16 -45.67 -1.97
N SER A 17 19.79 -44.52 -2.53
CA SER A 17 19.17 -43.42 -1.78
C SER A 17 17.78 -43.10 -2.31
N VAL A 18 16.91 -42.64 -1.41
CA VAL A 18 15.66 -41.98 -1.80
C VAL A 18 15.92 -40.48 -1.71
N PHE A 19 15.42 -39.73 -2.67
CA PHE A 19 15.41 -38.29 -2.61
C PHE A 19 14.01 -37.73 -2.85
N MET A 20 13.71 -36.64 -2.16
CA MET A 20 12.50 -35.86 -2.33
C MET A 20 12.88 -34.44 -2.80
N ARG A 21 12.40 -34.05 -3.99
CA ARG A 21 12.50 -32.69 -4.50
C ARG A 21 11.19 -31.96 -4.37
N PHE A 22 11.26 -30.69 -3.97
CA PHE A 22 10.09 -29.82 -3.92
C PHE A 22 10.51 -28.36 -4.15
N GLY A 23 9.64 -27.62 -4.81
CA GLY A 23 9.88 -26.24 -5.21
C GLY A 23 8.96 -25.81 -6.34
N ALA A 24 9.41 -24.82 -7.10
CA ALA A 24 8.67 -24.31 -8.26
C ALA A 24 8.80 -25.24 -9.48
N ASP A 25 9.94 -25.94 -9.60
CA ASP A 25 10.25 -26.90 -10.65
C ASP A 25 11.23 -27.98 -10.14
N PHE A 26 11.73 -28.87 -10.99
CA PHE A 26 12.63 -29.98 -10.61
C PHE A 26 14.07 -29.85 -11.11
N THR A 27 14.41 -28.74 -11.78
CA THR A 27 15.67 -28.58 -12.53
C THR A 27 16.44 -27.32 -12.17
N GLU A 28 15.74 -26.21 -11.95
CA GLU A 28 16.32 -24.88 -11.73
C GLU A 28 16.01 -24.34 -10.35
N ASN A 29 14.85 -24.64 -9.75
CA ASN A 29 14.41 -24.06 -8.47
C ASN A 29 13.80 -25.12 -7.57
N TYR A 30 14.64 -25.86 -6.85
CA TYR A 30 14.21 -26.89 -5.91
C TYR A 30 15.10 -27.01 -4.67
N TYR A 31 14.47 -27.45 -3.59
CA TYR A 31 15.13 -28.14 -2.49
C TYR A 31 15.12 -29.64 -2.78
N GLU A 32 16.21 -30.34 -2.49
CA GLU A 32 16.28 -31.80 -2.50
C GLU A 32 16.73 -32.28 -1.13
N TYR A 33 15.99 -33.21 -0.55
CA TYR A 33 16.36 -33.94 0.66
C TYR A 33 16.60 -35.40 0.28
N GLU A 34 17.81 -35.89 0.48
CA GLU A 34 18.24 -37.24 0.08
C GLU A 34 18.73 -38.02 1.30
N ILE A 35 18.24 -39.25 1.50
CA ILE A 35 18.72 -40.16 2.54
C ILE A 35 19.12 -41.52 1.94
N PRO A 36 20.18 -42.16 2.45
CA PRO A 36 20.53 -43.53 2.06
C PRO A 36 19.52 -44.54 2.62
N LEU A 37 19.17 -45.55 1.83
CA LEU A 37 18.21 -46.59 2.21
C LEU A 37 18.85 -47.68 3.05
N ASN A 38 18.14 -48.04 4.12
CA ASN A 38 18.33 -49.26 4.87
C ASN A 38 17.34 -50.33 4.38
N PHE A 39 17.84 -51.43 3.82
CA PHE A 39 16.99 -52.50 3.30
C PHE A 39 16.45 -53.41 4.40
N THR A 40 15.16 -53.71 4.34
CA THR A 40 14.53 -54.71 5.19
C THR A 40 15.22 -56.08 5.02
N PRO A 41 15.65 -56.74 6.11
CA PRO A 41 16.29 -58.05 6.03
C PRO A 41 15.39 -59.10 5.35
N TRP A 42 16.00 -59.99 4.57
CA TRP A 42 15.28 -61.09 3.93
C TRP A 42 14.60 -62.00 4.96
N GLY A 43 13.33 -62.33 4.71
CA GLY A 43 12.55 -63.17 5.62
C GLY A 43 11.84 -62.41 6.74
N THR A 44 11.94 -61.08 6.78
CA THR A 44 11.13 -60.24 7.67
C THR A 44 9.64 -60.50 7.44
N THR A 45 8.90 -60.69 8.53
CA THR A 45 7.46 -60.97 8.48
C THR A 45 6.65 -59.70 8.75
N VAL A 46 5.39 -59.67 8.34
CA VAL A 46 4.48 -58.54 8.59
C VAL A 46 4.23 -58.24 10.08
N ALA A 47 4.66 -59.12 10.99
CA ALA A 47 4.56 -58.92 12.43
C ALA A 47 5.65 -57.99 12.98
N ASP A 48 6.66 -57.63 12.17
CA ASP A 48 7.74 -56.71 12.52
C ASP A 48 7.66 -55.45 11.64
N PRO A 49 6.77 -54.50 11.96
CA PRO A 49 6.59 -53.29 11.17
C PRO A 49 7.80 -52.36 11.20
N ASP A 50 8.60 -52.38 12.28
CA ASP A 50 9.76 -51.50 12.45
C ASP A 50 10.94 -51.95 11.56
N ALA A 51 11.04 -53.25 11.26
CA ALA A 51 11.97 -53.74 10.24
C ALA A 51 11.53 -53.42 8.80
N ILE A 52 10.22 -53.26 8.56
CA ILE A 52 9.65 -52.88 7.24
C ILE A 52 9.73 -51.37 7.02
N TRP A 53 9.43 -50.58 8.06
CA TRP A 53 9.45 -49.12 8.08
C TRP A 53 10.46 -48.61 9.11
N PRO A 54 11.77 -48.83 8.90
CA PRO A 54 12.77 -48.39 9.87
C PRO A 54 12.82 -46.86 9.95
N ASP A 55 13.07 -46.34 11.15
CA ASP A 55 13.21 -44.90 11.39
C ASP A 55 14.31 -44.26 10.53
N ASP A 56 15.38 -45.01 10.21
CA ASP A 56 16.46 -44.58 9.32
C ASP A 56 15.97 -44.19 7.92
N ASN A 57 14.86 -44.76 7.45
CA ASN A 57 14.24 -44.46 6.15
C ASN A 57 13.14 -43.39 6.25
N SER A 58 12.89 -42.83 7.43
CA SER A 58 11.85 -41.83 7.64
C SER A 58 12.31 -40.43 7.25
N PHE A 59 11.53 -39.78 6.38
CA PHE A 59 11.77 -38.40 5.97
C PHE A 59 11.22 -37.42 7.01
N ASN A 60 12.04 -37.05 7.99
CA ASN A 60 11.75 -36.00 8.96
C ASN A 60 12.40 -34.69 8.53
N ILE A 61 11.74 -33.96 7.62
CA ILE A 61 12.29 -32.75 7.03
C ILE A 61 11.88 -31.53 7.88
N ASP A 62 12.86 -30.91 8.54
CA ASP A 62 12.67 -29.60 9.15
C ASP A 62 12.69 -28.52 8.05
N LEU A 63 11.53 -27.91 7.79
CA LEU A 63 11.39 -26.88 6.77
C LEU A 63 12.15 -25.59 7.11
N GLU A 64 12.28 -25.24 8.39
CA GLU A 64 13.04 -24.06 8.82
C GLU A 64 14.54 -24.28 8.52
N ARG A 65 15.03 -25.50 8.76
CA ARG A 65 16.40 -25.89 8.44
C ARG A 65 16.74 -25.77 6.94
N LEU A 66 15.80 -26.09 6.05
CA LEU A 66 16.02 -25.90 4.61
C LEU A 66 16.20 -24.43 4.23
N VAL A 67 15.37 -23.57 4.82
CA VAL A 67 15.44 -22.12 4.60
C VAL A 67 16.75 -21.57 5.16
N GLU A 68 17.20 -22.03 6.33
CA GLU A 68 18.52 -21.67 6.88
C GLU A 68 19.67 -22.08 5.95
N ILE A 69 19.66 -23.30 5.41
CA ILE A 69 20.68 -23.78 4.46
C ILE A 69 20.69 -22.90 3.20
N LYS A 70 19.51 -22.54 2.69
CA LYS A 70 19.41 -21.56 1.59
C LYS A 70 20.00 -20.21 1.99
N GLN A 71 19.67 -19.68 3.16
CA GLN A 71 20.16 -18.38 3.62
C GLN A 71 21.68 -18.38 3.76
N GLN A 72 22.27 -19.44 4.34
CA GLN A 72 23.73 -19.59 4.44
C GLN A 72 24.38 -19.50 3.06
N ARG A 73 23.81 -20.17 2.06
CA ARG A 73 24.25 -20.08 0.66
C ARG A 73 24.10 -18.67 0.11
N ASN A 74 22.95 -18.03 0.30
CA ASN A 74 22.70 -16.68 -0.19
C ASN A 74 23.67 -15.66 0.44
N ILE A 75 23.97 -15.78 1.73
CA ILE A 75 24.95 -14.95 2.45
C ILE A 75 26.34 -15.20 1.90
N ALA A 76 26.75 -16.46 1.76
CA ALA A 76 28.05 -16.83 1.21
C ALA A 76 28.23 -16.41 -0.26
N MET A 77 27.14 -16.26 -1.03
CA MET A 77 27.17 -15.72 -2.39
C MET A 77 27.45 -14.22 -2.45
N ARG A 78 27.25 -13.47 -1.35
CA ARG A 78 27.54 -12.03 -1.31
C ARG A 78 29.03 -11.74 -1.19
N ASP A 79 29.85 -12.71 -0.77
CA ASP A 79 31.31 -12.57 -0.80
C ASP A 79 31.79 -12.50 -2.27
N PRO A 80 32.48 -11.43 -2.67
CA PRO A 80 33.02 -11.30 -4.04
C PRO A 80 33.97 -12.42 -4.47
N ASN A 81 34.55 -13.16 -3.52
CA ASN A 81 35.46 -14.29 -3.79
C ASN A 81 34.74 -15.65 -3.83
N SER A 82 33.43 -15.67 -3.62
CA SER A 82 32.63 -16.89 -3.64
C SER A 82 32.37 -17.36 -5.07
N ASN A 83 32.51 -18.66 -5.30
CA ASN A 83 32.11 -19.29 -6.55
C ASN A 83 30.66 -19.81 -6.51
N LEU A 84 29.93 -19.54 -5.43
CA LEU A 84 28.54 -19.97 -5.31
C LEU A 84 27.63 -19.14 -6.22
N SER A 85 26.60 -19.77 -6.75
CA SER A 85 25.57 -19.10 -7.53
C SER A 85 24.25 -19.84 -7.42
N ASN A 86 23.16 -19.19 -7.83
CA ASN A 86 21.86 -19.84 -7.89
C ASN A 86 21.82 -21.03 -8.86
N SER A 87 22.70 -21.10 -9.86
CA SER A 87 22.72 -22.20 -10.83
C SER A 87 23.60 -23.37 -10.42
N ILE A 88 24.37 -23.24 -9.34
CA ILE A 88 25.26 -24.29 -8.83
C ILE A 88 24.57 -24.99 -7.65
N PRO A 89 24.50 -26.34 -7.64
CA PRO A 89 23.97 -27.08 -6.50
C PRO A 89 24.75 -26.78 -5.22
N TYR A 90 24.07 -26.25 -4.21
CA TYR A 90 24.64 -26.09 -2.87
C TYR A 90 24.25 -27.26 -2.00
N VAL A 91 25.23 -28.03 -1.56
CA VAL A 91 25.02 -29.31 -0.84
C VAL A 91 25.51 -29.18 0.59
N VAL A 92 24.65 -29.53 1.55
CA VAL A 92 24.96 -29.60 2.98
C VAL A 92 24.50 -30.96 3.50
N TYR A 93 25.31 -31.57 4.38
CA TYR A 93 24.91 -32.77 5.11
C TYR A 93 24.29 -32.35 6.45
N ASP A 94 23.07 -32.81 6.69
CA ASP A 94 22.30 -32.58 7.90
C ASP A 94 21.98 -33.93 8.54
N GLY A 95 22.86 -34.37 9.45
CA GLY A 95 22.86 -35.74 9.94
C GLY A 95 23.17 -36.75 8.82
N ASN A 96 22.29 -37.73 8.63
CA ASN A 96 22.40 -38.72 7.55
C ASN A 96 21.79 -38.24 6.22
N ALA A 97 21.14 -37.08 6.22
CA ALA A 97 20.52 -36.53 5.04
C ALA A 97 21.48 -35.61 4.28
N LYS A 98 21.41 -35.67 2.96
CA LYS A 98 22.06 -34.74 2.05
C LYS A 98 21.01 -33.78 1.52
N VAL A 99 21.15 -32.52 1.90
CA VAL A 99 20.28 -31.42 1.47
C VAL A 99 20.94 -30.69 0.32
N THR A 100 20.24 -30.53 -0.79
CA THR A 100 20.70 -29.75 -1.94
C THR A 100 19.75 -28.60 -2.23
N VAL A 101 20.29 -27.41 -2.49
CA VAL A 101 19.52 -26.23 -2.90
C VAL A 101 19.99 -25.75 -4.27
N ILE A 102 19.06 -25.61 -5.22
CA ILE A 102 19.31 -25.02 -6.55
C ILE A 102 18.30 -23.92 -6.82
N GLY A 103 18.76 -22.80 -7.36
CA GLY A 103 17.94 -21.65 -7.74
C GLY A 103 17.51 -20.81 -6.55
N MET A 104 16.33 -20.21 -6.72
CA MET A 104 15.58 -19.51 -5.66
C MET A 104 14.30 -20.30 -5.33
N PRO A 105 14.42 -21.52 -4.77
CA PRO A 105 13.26 -22.31 -4.41
C PRO A 105 12.55 -21.64 -3.22
N SER A 106 11.24 -21.86 -3.14
CA SER A 106 10.44 -21.42 -2.00
C SER A 106 9.52 -22.53 -1.52
N ILE A 107 9.50 -22.77 -0.21
CA ILE A 107 8.51 -23.65 0.42
C ILE A 107 7.12 -22.99 0.53
N SER A 108 7.01 -21.69 0.25
CA SER A 108 5.72 -20.98 0.27
C SER A 108 4.86 -21.22 -0.99
N ASP A 109 5.46 -21.65 -2.11
CA ASP A 109 4.76 -21.93 -3.38
C ASP A 109 5.31 -23.22 -4.01
N VAL A 110 5.13 -24.34 -3.31
CA VAL A 110 5.50 -25.67 -3.81
C VAL A 110 4.47 -26.12 -4.85
N LYS A 111 4.89 -26.21 -6.12
CA LYS A 111 4.00 -26.60 -7.23
C LYS A 111 3.99 -28.10 -7.48
N ALA A 112 5.11 -28.76 -7.22
CA ALA A 112 5.25 -30.18 -7.45
C ALA A 112 6.27 -30.79 -6.49
N VAL A 113 6.02 -32.05 -6.13
CA VAL A 113 6.93 -32.87 -5.34
C VAL A 113 7.34 -34.07 -6.20
N LEU A 114 8.63 -34.35 -6.28
CA LEU A 114 9.18 -35.51 -6.97
C LEU A 114 9.89 -36.38 -5.95
N ILE A 115 9.51 -37.65 -5.89
CA ILE A 115 10.19 -38.67 -5.10
C ILE A 115 10.88 -39.60 -6.08
N GLY A 116 12.18 -39.79 -5.89
CA GLY A 116 13.01 -40.61 -6.77
C GLY A 116 13.94 -41.52 -6.00
N ILE A 117 14.33 -42.61 -6.66
CA ILE A 117 15.38 -43.52 -6.18
C ILE A 117 16.64 -43.22 -6.98
N ARG A 118 17.77 -43.10 -6.29
CA ARG A 118 19.06 -42.84 -6.90
C ARG A 118 20.02 -43.98 -6.61
N ASN A 119 20.55 -44.53 -7.70
CA ASN A 119 21.75 -45.35 -7.67
C ASN A 119 22.94 -44.40 -7.91
N PRO A 120 23.78 -44.13 -6.89
CA PRO A 120 24.95 -43.29 -7.09
C PRO A 120 25.85 -43.85 -8.20
N LYS A 121 26.59 -42.97 -8.85
CA LYS A 121 27.61 -43.38 -9.81
C LYS A 121 28.92 -43.48 -9.07
N GLN A 122 29.67 -44.56 -9.30
CA GLN A 122 31.01 -44.69 -8.77
C GLN A 122 31.90 -43.52 -9.26
N ILE A 123 32.26 -42.61 -8.35
CA ILE A 123 33.09 -41.43 -8.65
C ILE A 123 34.58 -41.81 -8.55
N ASN A 124 34.95 -42.67 -7.59
CA ASN A 124 36.27 -43.28 -7.48
C ASN A 124 36.18 -44.62 -6.71
N SER A 125 37.21 -45.48 -6.82
CA SER A 125 37.24 -46.81 -6.18
C SER A 125 37.27 -46.78 -4.64
N ALA A 126 37.34 -45.60 -4.02
CA ALA A 126 37.35 -45.40 -2.57
C ALA A 126 35.98 -44.97 -2.01
N ALA A 127 34.98 -44.72 -2.85
CA ALA A 127 33.71 -44.08 -2.47
C ALA A 127 32.63 -45.03 -1.89
N GLY A 128 32.92 -46.30 -1.60
CA GLY A 128 31.93 -47.22 -1.02
C GLY A 128 30.77 -47.61 -1.95
N ASP A 129 30.83 -47.24 -3.23
CA ASP A 129 29.87 -47.57 -4.29
C ASP A 129 30.53 -48.54 -5.29
N ASP A 130 29.86 -49.66 -5.58
CA ASP A 130 30.35 -50.71 -6.47
C ASP A 130 30.14 -50.40 -7.97
N GLY A 131 29.38 -49.35 -8.28
CA GLY A 131 29.07 -48.91 -9.64
C GLY A 131 28.20 -49.88 -10.43
N LEU A 132 27.58 -50.86 -9.78
CA LEU A 132 26.79 -51.90 -10.43
C LEU A 132 25.30 -51.49 -10.56
N PRO A 133 24.58 -52.02 -11.56
CA PRO A 133 23.13 -51.90 -11.60
C PRO A 133 22.48 -52.55 -10.37
N LYS A 134 21.58 -51.81 -9.72
CA LYS A 134 20.81 -52.28 -8.56
C LYS A 134 19.36 -52.56 -8.93
N SER A 135 18.74 -53.54 -8.28
CA SER A 135 17.31 -53.82 -8.38
C SER A 135 16.69 -53.79 -6.98
N ALA A 136 15.70 -52.94 -6.79
CA ALA A 136 15.03 -52.76 -5.50
C ALA A 136 13.54 -52.49 -5.68
N GLU A 137 12.76 -52.89 -4.68
CA GLU A 137 11.37 -52.48 -4.51
C GLU A 137 11.32 -51.51 -3.33
N VAL A 138 10.82 -50.29 -3.58
CA VAL A 138 10.76 -49.24 -2.57
C VAL A 138 9.32 -48.78 -2.43
N TRP A 139 8.81 -48.83 -1.21
CA TRP A 139 7.48 -48.35 -0.88
C TRP A 139 7.60 -47.00 -0.19
N VAL A 140 6.71 -46.08 -0.54
CA VAL A 140 6.63 -44.74 0.06
C VAL A 140 5.26 -44.63 0.68
N ASN A 141 5.20 -44.30 1.97
CA ASN A 141 3.95 -44.13 2.67
C ASN A 141 3.95 -42.90 3.58
N GLU A 142 2.76 -42.33 3.68
CA GLU A 142 2.31 -41.11 4.36
C GLU A 142 3.23 -39.89 4.29
N MET A 143 2.79 -38.89 3.53
CA MET A 143 3.34 -37.54 3.59
C MET A 143 2.40 -36.66 4.42
N ARG A 144 2.92 -36.09 5.50
CA ARG A 144 2.17 -35.18 6.38
C ARG A 144 3.01 -33.98 6.74
N LEU A 145 2.34 -32.85 6.94
CA LEU A 145 2.91 -31.66 7.55
C LEU A 145 2.36 -31.55 8.97
N THR A 146 3.25 -31.46 9.95
CA THR A 146 2.91 -31.34 11.38
C THR A 146 3.48 -30.05 11.95
N ASP A 147 3.16 -29.75 13.21
CA ASP A 147 3.81 -28.67 13.98
C ASP A 147 3.65 -27.26 13.40
N PHE A 148 2.42 -26.93 13.00
CA PHE A 148 2.07 -25.58 12.57
C PHE A 148 2.40 -24.53 13.65
N SER A 149 3.16 -23.50 13.27
CA SER A 149 3.53 -22.40 14.16
C SER A 149 2.31 -21.55 14.54
N ASN A 150 1.80 -21.74 15.76
CA ASN A 150 0.71 -20.95 16.34
C ASN A 150 1.25 -19.76 17.16
N LYS A 151 1.95 -18.82 16.51
CA LYS A 151 2.39 -17.58 17.15
C LYS A 151 1.27 -16.54 17.07
N GLY A 152 0.75 -16.13 18.23
CA GLY A 152 -0.21 -15.04 18.31
C GLY A 152 0.46 -13.68 18.05
N GLY A 153 -0.30 -12.73 17.52
CA GLY A 153 0.12 -11.34 17.41
C GLY A 153 -0.42 -10.46 18.54
N TRP A 154 0.09 -9.24 18.63
CA TRP A 154 -0.46 -8.20 19.49
C TRP A 154 -0.72 -6.92 18.70
N ALA A 155 -1.57 -6.07 19.25
CA ALA A 155 -1.80 -4.73 18.74
C ALA A 155 -1.83 -3.74 19.89
N ALA A 156 -1.26 -2.56 19.67
CA ALA A 156 -1.35 -1.43 20.58
C ALA A 156 -1.77 -0.18 19.81
N THR A 157 -2.68 0.59 20.39
CA THR A 157 -3.10 1.89 19.87
C THR A 157 -3.03 2.91 20.99
N ALA A 158 -2.36 4.01 20.74
CA ALA A 158 -2.30 5.17 21.61
C ALA A 158 -2.99 6.35 20.92
N ARG A 159 -3.85 7.06 21.66
CA ARG A 159 -4.51 8.27 21.19
C ARG A 159 -4.42 9.36 22.24
N ILE A 160 -3.89 10.51 21.84
CA ILE A 160 -3.80 11.72 22.66
C ILE A 160 -4.65 12.78 21.99
N SER A 161 -5.48 13.49 22.75
CA SER A 161 -6.28 14.59 22.23
C SER A 161 -6.29 15.74 23.22
N ALA A 162 -6.00 16.95 22.73
CA ALA A 162 -5.96 18.16 23.52
C ALA A 162 -6.90 19.21 22.91
N ASN A 163 -7.77 19.80 23.72
CA ASN A 163 -8.63 20.92 23.32
C ASN A 163 -8.07 22.21 23.93
N LEU A 164 -7.82 23.20 23.08
CA LEU A 164 -7.26 24.51 23.44
C LEU A 164 -8.38 25.56 23.53
N ALA A 165 -9.38 25.30 24.37
CA ALA A 165 -10.58 26.13 24.52
C ALA A 165 -11.17 26.55 23.16
N ASP A 166 -11.21 27.86 22.89
CA ASP A 166 -11.73 28.48 21.68
C ASP A 166 -10.77 28.45 20.47
N LEU A 167 -9.48 28.14 20.68
CA LEU A 167 -8.44 28.21 19.66
C LEU A 167 -8.46 26.99 18.74
N GLY A 168 -8.69 25.79 19.26
CA GLY A 168 -8.61 24.59 18.44
C GLY A 168 -8.48 23.27 19.20
N ARG A 169 -8.20 22.21 18.45
CA ARG A 169 -7.99 20.84 18.94
C ARG A 169 -6.82 20.21 18.21
N MET A 170 -6.00 19.47 18.95
CA MET A 170 -4.92 18.64 18.40
C MET A 170 -5.19 17.19 18.75
N THR A 171 -4.98 16.28 17.80
CA THR A 171 -5.10 14.84 17.98
C THR A 171 -3.85 14.16 17.45
N PHE A 172 -3.32 13.24 18.24
CA PHE A 172 -2.25 12.35 17.89
C PHE A 172 -2.76 10.92 18.04
N MET A 173 -2.48 10.06 17.07
CA MET A 173 -2.77 8.64 17.11
C MET A 173 -1.53 7.89 16.63
N GLY A 174 -1.17 6.84 17.34
CA GLY A 174 -0.17 5.89 16.90
C GLY A 174 -0.72 4.48 17.12
N SER A 175 -0.49 3.60 16.16
CA SER A 175 -0.86 2.20 16.30
C SER A 175 0.21 1.29 15.72
N HIS A 176 0.29 0.09 16.28
CA HIS A 176 1.13 -0.99 15.81
C HIS A 176 0.38 -2.30 15.98
N ASN A 177 0.35 -3.13 14.94
CA ASN A 177 -0.04 -4.53 15.04
C ASN A 177 1.08 -5.40 14.45
N THR A 178 1.27 -6.58 15.02
CA THR A 178 2.23 -7.54 14.48
C THR A 178 1.57 -8.47 13.47
N ALA A 179 2.37 -9.07 12.60
CA ALA A 179 1.94 -10.25 11.85
C ALA A 179 1.40 -11.32 12.82
N GLY A 180 0.35 -12.03 12.42
CA GLY A 180 -0.37 -12.98 13.27
C GLY A 180 -1.47 -12.38 14.14
N PHE A 181 -1.64 -11.04 14.18
CA PHE A 181 -2.76 -10.42 14.88
C PHE A 181 -4.03 -10.48 14.02
N GLY A 182 -5.13 -10.96 14.61
CA GLY A 182 -6.42 -11.11 13.92
C GLY A 182 -7.58 -11.19 14.91
N SER A 183 -8.81 -11.13 14.39
CA SER A 183 -10.02 -11.37 15.19
C SER A 183 -10.18 -12.86 15.50
N ILE A 184 -10.93 -13.20 16.55
CA ILE A 184 -11.13 -14.58 17.01
C ILE A 184 -11.76 -15.48 15.91
N GLU A 185 -12.51 -14.87 15.00
CA GLU A 185 -13.21 -15.58 13.91
C GLU A 185 -12.34 -15.83 12.67
N GLN A 186 -11.16 -15.20 12.57
CA GLN A 186 -10.27 -15.36 11.40
C GLN A 186 -9.58 -16.72 11.40
N ARG A 187 -9.56 -17.37 10.23
CA ARG A 187 -8.79 -18.62 10.04
C ARG A 187 -7.29 -18.31 9.98
N VAL A 188 -6.45 -19.31 10.25
CA VAL A 188 -4.98 -19.19 10.20
C VAL A 188 -4.48 -18.70 8.83
N ASN A 189 -5.10 -19.16 7.74
CA ASN A 189 -4.76 -18.71 6.38
C ASN A 189 -5.29 -17.30 6.03
N GLU A 190 -6.16 -16.72 6.85
CA GLU A 190 -6.72 -15.37 6.70
C GLU A 190 -6.07 -14.35 7.65
N THR A 191 -5.13 -14.80 8.49
CA THR A 191 -4.46 -13.94 9.46
C THR A 191 -3.41 -13.09 8.77
N PHE A 192 -3.32 -11.81 9.14
CA PHE A 192 -2.38 -10.87 8.54
C PHE A 192 -0.93 -11.36 8.68
N ARG A 193 -0.20 -11.41 7.56
CA ARG A 193 1.24 -11.75 7.52
C ARG A 193 2.13 -10.51 7.49
N GLU A 194 1.56 -9.36 7.83
CA GLU A 194 2.24 -8.06 7.80
C GLU A 194 2.08 -7.39 9.16
N ALA A 195 3.13 -6.70 9.59
CA ALA A 195 3.09 -5.80 10.73
C ALA A 195 2.82 -4.38 10.22
N ILE A 196 1.76 -3.74 10.68
CA ILE A 196 1.38 -2.39 10.28
C ILE A 196 1.69 -1.44 11.42
N THR A 197 2.50 -0.42 11.14
CA THR A 197 2.73 0.71 12.04
C THR A 197 2.15 1.95 11.41
N SER A 198 1.28 2.66 12.10
CA SER A 198 0.77 3.95 11.63
C SER A 198 0.90 5.04 12.68
N PHE A 199 1.05 6.24 12.17
CA PHE A 199 1.18 7.48 12.90
C PHE A 199 0.28 8.50 12.25
N ASP A 200 -0.55 9.19 13.03
CA ASP A 200 -1.45 10.21 12.54
C ASP A 200 -1.44 11.40 13.50
N PHE A 201 -1.21 12.58 12.95
CA PHE A 201 -1.33 13.86 13.65
C PHE A 201 -2.34 14.72 12.91
N SER A 202 -3.30 15.29 13.63
CA SER A 202 -4.24 16.27 13.07
C SER A 202 -4.47 17.43 14.02
N THR A 203 -4.65 18.61 13.46
CA THR A 203 -4.95 19.83 14.21
C THR A 203 -6.00 20.66 13.49
N ASP A 204 -7.00 21.07 14.26
CA ASP A 204 -8.04 22.01 13.86
C ASP A 204 -7.80 23.30 14.66
N MET A 205 -7.59 24.43 13.99
CA MET A 205 -7.38 25.73 14.65
C MET A 205 -8.24 26.83 14.02
N GLU A 206 -8.83 27.69 14.84
CA GLU A 206 -9.46 28.94 14.41
C GLU A 206 -8.44 30.08 14.60
N LEU A 207 -7.59 30.29 13.59
CA LEU A 207 -6.53 31.30 13.63
C LEU A 207 -7.10 32.73 13.68
N GLY A 208 -8.40 32.91 13.41
CA GLY A 208 -9.11 34.17 13.64
C GLY A 208 -9.07 34.63 15.11
N LYS A 209 -8.93 33.70 16.06
CA LYS A 209 -8.87 34.00 17.51
C LYS A 209 -7.61 34.76 17.93
N PHE A 210 -6.57 34.85 17.09
CA PHE A 210 -5.41 35.71 17.34
C PHE A 210 -5.68 37.20 17.07
N PHE A 211 -6.82 37.52 16.44
CA PHE A 211 -7.27 38.89 16.20
C PHE A 211 -8.32 39.31 17.24
N PRO A 212 -8.49 40.62 17.50
CA PRO A 212 -9.57 41.10 18.37
C PRO A 212 -10.94 40.64 17.86
N GLU A 213 -11.83 40.23 18.76
CA GLU A 213 -13.18 39.73 18.42
C GLU A 213 -13.97 40.71 17.53
N LYS A 214 -13.80 42.01 17.77
CA LYS A 214 -14.42 43.10 16.98
C LYS A 214 -13.99 43.13 15.51
N SER A 215 -12.91 42.45 15.14
CA SER A 215 -12.45 42.37 13.75
C SER A 215 -13.33 41.47 12.88
N GLY A 216 -14.03 40.50 13.49
CA GLY A 216 -14.83 39.50 12.80
C GLY A 216 -14.03 38.54 11.91
N ILE A 217 -12.70 38.52 12.01
CA ILE A 217 -11.84 37.69 11.16
C ILE A 217 -12.01 36.21 11.54
N ARG A 218 -12.26 35.36 10.54
CA ARG A 218 -12.34 33.90 10.68
C ARG A 218 -11.40 33.23 9.72
N ILE A 219 -10.50 32.42 10.28
CA ILE A 219 -9.47 31.68 9.57
C ILE A 219 -9.48 30.24 10.13
N PRO A 220 -10.46 29.41 9.72
CA PRO A 220 -10.44 27.99 10.04
C PRO A 220 -9.31 27.30 9.28
N PHE A 221 -8.42 26.67 10.03
CA PHE A 221 -7.24 25.96 9.56
C PHE A 221 -7.31 24.50 10.01
N HIS A 222 -7.07 23.59 9.09
CA HIS A 222 -6.88 22.18 9.36
C HIS A 222 -5.54 21.73 8.78
N PHE A 223 -4.80 20.97 9.56
CA PHE A 223 -3.61 20.28 9.09
C PHE A 223 -3.63 18.85 9.58
N ASP A 224 -3.32 17.93 8.70
CA ASP A 224 -3.10 16.53 9.05
C ASP A 224 -1.87 15.97 8.35
N TYR A 225 -1.24 15.05 9.05
CA TYR A 225 -0.07 14.31 8.61
C TYR A 225 -0.19 12.88 9.09
N SER A 226 -0.09 11.93 8.17
CA SER A 226 -0.12 10.51 8.50
C SER A 226 0.97 9.74 7.79
N GLU A 227 1.54 8.76 8.48
CA GLU A 227 2.42 7.75 7.89
C GLU A 227 1.89 6.36 8.24
N ALA A 228 1.96 5.44 7.28
CA ALA A 228 1.69 4.03 7.50
C ALA A 228 2.78 3.21 6.83
N GLN A 229 3.31 2.22 7.56
CA GLN A 229 4.29 1.25 7.09
C GLN A 229 3.71 -0.15 7.26
N SER A 230 3.63 -0.91 6.16
CA SER A 230 3.32 -2.34 6.20
C SER A 230 4.60 -3.14 5.96
N THR A 231 5.05 -3.86 6.99
CA THR A 231 6.26 -4.67 6.95
C THR A 231 5.87 -6.14 6.84
N PRO A 232 6.16 -6.81 5.71
CA PRO A 232 5.81 -8.21 5.57
C PRO A 232 6.69 -9.09 6.48
N GLN A 233 6.10 -10.15 7.04
CA GLN A 233 6.81 -11.11 7.90
C GLN A 233 7.89 -11.86 7.11
N TYR A 234 7.57 -12.22 5.86
CA TYR A 234 8.47 -12.88 4.93
C TYR A 234 8.94 -11.89 3.86
N ASN A 235 10.16 -12.07 3.35
CA ASN A 235 10.69 -11.24 2.30
C ASN A 235 9.87 -11.45 1.01
N PRO A 236 9.19 -10.45 0.45
CA PRO A 236 8.40 -10.63 -0.76
C PRO A 236 9.25 -10.94 -2.00
N LEU A 237 10.57 -10.72 -1.94
CA LEU A 237 11.52 -11.15 -2.96
C LEU A 237 12.02 -12.59 -2.76
N ASP A 238 11.85 -13.14 -1.56
CA ASP A 238 12.21 -14.52 -1.19
C ASP A 238 11.20 -15.09 -0.16
N PRO A 239 9.99 -15.54 -0.59
CA PRO A 239 8.80 -15.64 0.27
C PRO A 239 8.82 -16.66 1.42
N ASP A 240 9.82 -17.54 1.47
CA ASP A 240 10.05 -18.51 2.57
C ASP A 240 11.08 -18.02 3.59
N VAL A 241 11.80 -16.93 3.31
CA VAL A 241 12.75 -16.30 4.23
C VAL A 241 12.03 -15.22 5.04
N LYS A 242 12.19 -15.22 6.37
CA LYS A 242 11.69 -14.11 7.20
C LYS A 242 12.45 -12.84 6.86
N LEU A 243 11.74 -11.72 6.75
CA LEU A 243 12.36 -10.43 6.44
C LEU A 243 13.33 -9.98 7.54
N SER A 244 13.04 -10.30 8.81
CA SER A 244 13.95 -10.02 9.94
C SER A 244 15.31 -10.68 9.74
N ASP A 245 15.31 -11.96 9.41
CA ASP A 245 16.51 -12.79 9.33
C ASP A 245 17.37 -12.35 8.13
N GLU A 246 16.73 -12.04 7.00
CA GLU A 246 17.40 -11.47 5.83
C GLU A 246 18.02 -10.10 6.14
N LEU A 247 17.31 -9.22 6.85
CA LEU A 247 17.84 -7.91 7.23
C LEU A 247 19.02 -8.03 8.19
N GLU A 248 18.96 -8.93 9.17
CA GLU A 248 20.05 -9.18 10.13
C GLU A 248 21.28 -9.77 9.45
N SER A 249 21.11 -10.46 8.32
CA SER A 249 22.22 -11.03 7.54
C SER A 249 23.11 -10.01 6.81
N PHE A 250 22.67 -8.75 6.68
CA PHE A 250 23.49 -7.69 6.06
C PHE A 250 24.39 -7.00 7.08
N GLU A 251 25.65 -6.79 6.72
CA GLU A 251 26.63 -6.13 7.58
C GLU A 251 26.33 -4.63 7.75
N THR A 252 26.00 -3.94 6.66
CA THR A 252 25.85 -2.48 6.68
C THR A 252 24.41 -2.02 6.85
N LYS A 253 24.23 -0.84 7.47
CA LYS A 253 22.90 -0.22 7.59
C LYS A 253 22.34 0.18 6.23
N GLN A 254 23.20 0.57 5.30
CA GLN A 254 22.86 1.03 3.97
C GLN A 254 22.19 -0.09 3.16
N GLU A 255 22.72 -1.31 3.21
CA GLU A 255 22.11 -2.48 2.56
C GLU A 255 20.76 -2.82 3.18
N ARG A 256 20.66 -2.81 4.52
CA ARG A 256 19.39 -3.04 5.24
C ARG A 256 18.32 -2.01 4.86
N ASP A 257 18.68 -0.73 4.84
CA ASP A 257 17.77 0.36 4.50
C ASP A 257 17.37 0.33 3.01
N SER A 258 18.27 -0.13 2.14
CA SER A 258 17.99 -0.37 0.73
C SER A 258 16.93 -1.46 0.54
N LEU A 259 17.11 -2.63 1.16
CA LEU A 259 16.13 -3.71 1.10
C LEU A 259 14.79 -3.27 1.72
N LYS A 260 14.80 -2.64 2.90
CA LYS A 260 13.57 -2.10 3.53
C LYS A 260 12.82 -1.14 2.62
N ARG A 261 13.52 -0.26 1.91
CA ARG A 261 12.91 0.68 0.96
C ARG A 261 12.21 -0.02 -0.22
N VAL A 262 12.61 -1.25 -0.53
CA VAL A 262 12.01 -2.05 -1.61
C VAL A 262 10.81 -2.84 -1.10
N VAL A 263 10.92 -3.48 0.06
CA VAL A 263 9.97 -4.50 0.52
C VAL A 263 8.94 -4.00 1.53
N VAL A 264 9.15 -2.83 2.14
CA VAL A 264 8.20 -2.23 3.08
C VAL A 264 7.30 -1.28 2.32
N ASP A 265 6.01 -1.57 2.34
CA ASP A 265 4.98 -0.69 1.81
C ASP A 265 4.88 0.54 2.71
N TYR A 266 4.96 1.71 2.09
CA TYR A 266 4.96 2.99 2.80
C TYR A 266 3.98 3.93 2.14
N VAL A 267 3.13 4.54 2.97
CA VAL A 267 2.20 5.59 2.56
C VAL A 267 2.34 6.77 3.52
N GLN A 268 2.54 7.94 2.96
CA GLN A 268 2.58 9.21 3.67
C GLN A 268 1.49 10.11 3.11
N ARG A 269 0.74 10.78 3.98
CA ARG A 269 -0.27 11.76 3.60
C ARG A 269 -0.03 13.05 4.36
N LYS A 270 -0.24 14.17 3.68
CA LYS A 270 -0.13 15.49 4.24
C LYS A 270 -1.22 16.35 3.65
N ASN A 271 -2.09 16.92 4.48
CA ASN A 271 -3.10 17.87 4.02
C ASN A 271 -3.03 19.17 4.80
N ILE A 272 -3.27 20.27 4.09
CA ILE A 272 -3.35 21.63 4.64
C ILE A 272 -4.61 22.27 4.05
N ASN A 273 -5.56 22.65 4.91
CA ASN A 273 -6.83 23.25 4.48
C ASN A 273 -7.11 24.55 5.24
N PHE A 274 -7.36 25.61 4.48
CA PHE A 274 -7.96 26.85 4.94
C PHE A 274 -9.35 26.95 4.33
N MET A 275 -10.39 26.81 5.13
CA MET A 275 -11.76 26.70 4.62
C MET A 275 -12.58 27.94 4.98
N ASN A 276 -13.14 28.60 3.96
CA ASN A 276 -14.04 29.73 4.14
C ASN A 276 -13.45 30.84 5.04
N VAL A 277 -12.18 31.17 4.78
CA VAL A 277 -11.48 32.31 5.37
C VAL A 277 -12.21 33.58 4.95
N ARG A 278 -12.67 34.36 5.92
CA ARG A 278 -13.55 35.51 5.67
C ARG A 278 -13.52 36.50 6.83
N LYS A 279 -14.18 37.63 6.61
CA LYS A 279 -14.47 38.60 7.66
C LYS A 279 -15.98 38.65 7.88
N ASP A 280 -16.42 38.26 9.08
CA ASP A 280 -17.80 38.38 9.49
C ASP A 280 -18.11 39.84 9.88
N LYS A 281 -19.33 40.28 9.60
CA LYS A 281 -19.78 41.64 9.93
C LYS A 281 -20.19 41.72 11.40
N VAL A 282 -19.48 42.55 12.18
CA VAL A 282 -19.72 42.71 13.63
C VAL A 282 -20.67 43.89 13.94
N ASN A 283 -20.83 44.83 13.01
CA ASN A 283 -21.67 46.03 13.18
C ASN A 283 -23.00 45.91 12.42
N ASN A 284 -24.06 46.54 12.93
CA ASN A 284 -25.41 46.45 12.33
C ASN A 284 -25.61 47.37 11.09
N THR A 285 -24.55 47.59 10.31
CA THR A 285 -24.56 48.43 9.11
C THR A 285 -25.01 47.64 7.89
N LYS A 286 -25.76 48.29 6.99
CA LYS A 286 -26.20 47.66 5.73
C LYS A 286 -25.00 47.19 4.91
N SER A 287 -25.11 46.00 4.30
CA SER A 287 -24.09 45.53 3.37
C SER A 287 -23.97 46.43 2.16
N LYS A 288 -22.75 46.83 1.85
CA LYS A 288 -22.40 47.54 0.64
C LYS A 288 -21.73 46.57 -0.33
N ILE A 289 -21.80 46.88 -1.61
CA ILE A 289 -21.27 46.02 -2.67
C ILE A 289 -19.74 45.85 -2.53
N TYR A 290 -19.05 46.86 -2.04
CA TYR A 290 -17.59 46.86 -1.85
C TYR A 290 -17.13 46.40 -0.46
N ASP A 291 -18.05 45.91 0.38
CA ASP A 291 -17.69 45.40 1.71
C ASP A 291 -16.84 44.12 1.57
N VAL A 292 -15.70 44.07 2.27
CA VAL A 292 -14.82 42.91 2.31
C VAL A 292 -15.47 41.70 2.98
N GLU A 293 -16.52 41.93 3.78
CA GLU A 293 -17.34 40.89 4.42
C GLU A 293 -18.12 40.04 3.40
N ASN A 294 -18.25 40.51 2.15
CA ASN A 294 -18.83 39.72 1.08
C ASN A 294 -17.83 38.69 0.50
N LEU A 295 -16.54 38.76 0.85
CA LEU A 295 -15.48 37.91 0.30
C LEU A 295 -15.23 36.69 1.19
N ASN A 296 -14.98 35.55 0.56
CA ASN A 296 -14.40 34.38 1.21
C ASN A 296 -13.32 33.73 0.33
N LEU A 297 -12.36 33.11 1.00
CA LEU A 297 -11.25 32.39 0.39
C LEU A 297 -11.21 30.97 0.97
N SER A 298 -10.97 29.99 0.13
CA SER A 298 -10.66 28.62 0.53
C SER A 298 -9.43 28.14 -0.22
N TYR A 299 -8.55 27.45 0.48
CA TYR A 299 -7.36 26.83 -0.09
C TYR A 299 -7.16 25.47 0.55
N ALA A 300 -6.99 24.43 -0.24
CA ALA A 300 -6.71 23.08 0.23
C ALA A 300 -5.56 22.50 -0.59
N TYR A 301 -4.66 21.82 0.10
CA TYR A 301 -3.54 21.08 -0.48
C TYR A 301 -3.52 19.70 0.15
N SER A 302 -3.39 18.69 -0.70
CA SER A 302 -3.28 17.28 -0.33
C SER A 302 -2.09 16.68 -1.06
N GLU A 303 -1.26 15.97 -0.33
CA GLU A 303 -0.14 15.20 -0.87
C GLU A 303 -0.23 13.76 -0.35
N ILE A 304 -0.12 12.81 -1.25
CA ILE A 304 -0.03 11.38 -0.94
C ILE A 304 1.21 10.84 -1.63
N TYR A 305 2.20 10.46 -0.84
CA TYR A 305 3.36 9.74 -1.31
C TYR A 305 3.20 8.26 -0.95
N SER A 306 3.49 7.37 -1.90
CA SER A 306 3.56 5.95 -1.62
C SER A 306 4.67 5.23 -2.39
N ARG A 307 5.11 4.11 -1.83
CA ARG A 307 6.05 3.18 -2.47
C ARG A 307 5.77 1.77 -1.96
N ASN A 308 6.10 0.78 -2.78
CA ASN A 308 6.05 -0.63 -2.44
C ASN A 308 7.04 -1.43 -3.31
N ILE A 309 6.88 -2.75 -3.32
CA ILE A 309 7.70 -3.65 -4.13
C ILE A 309 7.59 -3.40 -5.65
N ASP A 310 6.44 -2.94 -6.13
CA ASP A 310 6.19 -2.69 -7.55
C ASP A 310 6.48 -1.25 -7.97
N VAL A 311 6.29 -0.32 -7.05
CA VAL A 311 6.32 1.13 -7.29
C VAL A 311 7.42 1.75 -6.47
N GLU A 312 8.40 2.32 -7.15
CA GLU A 312 9.54 2.99 -6.51
C GLU A 312 9.13 4.34 -5.93
N TYR A 313 8.29 5.07 -6.67
CA TYR A 313 7.82 6.40 -6.33
C TYR A 313 6.42 6.62 -6.89
N ASP A 314 5.44 6.93 -6.04
CA ASP A 314 4.11 7.42 -6.43
C ASP A 314 3.81 8.66 -5.60
N MET A 315 3.54 9.78 -6.25
CA MET A 315 3.29 11.06 -5.60
C MET A 315 2.07 11.70 -6.24
N LYS A 316 1.04 11.94 -5.43
CA LYS A 316 -0.20 12.59 -5.87
C LYS A 316 -0.39 13.89 -5.12
N LYS A 317 -0.41 15.00 -5.85
CA LYS A 317 -0.58 16.34 -5.30
C LYS A 317 -1.87 16.95 -5.84
N ALA A 318 -2.77 17.32 -4.94
CA ALA A 318 -4.00 18.02 -5.28
C ALA A 318 -4.02 19.40 -4.63
N TYR A 319 -4.29 20.42 -5.44
CA TYR A 319 -4.42 21.81 -5.04
C TYR A 319 -5.83 22.28 -5.36
N ARG A 320 -6.53 22.83 -4.39
CA ARG A 320 -7.85 23.43 -4.57
C ARG A 320 -7.83 24.86 -4.06
N GLY A 321 -8.03 25.80 -4.97
CA GLY A 321 -8.24 27.21 -4.65
C GLY A 321 -9.69 27.59 -4.89
N GLY A 322 -10.30 28.34 -3.98
CA GLY A 322 -11.66 28.81 -4.10
C GLY A 322 -11.76 30.26 -3.64
N PHE A 323 -12.39 31.10 -4.45
CA PHE A 323 -12.72 32.48 -4.09
C PHE A 323 -14.21 32.68 -4.29
N GLY A 324 -14.87 33.23 -3.28
CA GLY A 324 -16.27 33.58 -3.32
C GLY A 324 -16.48 35.05 -3.00
N TYR A 325 -17.41 35.65 -3.73
CA TYR A 325 -18.00 36.94 -3.44
C TYR A 325 -19.51 36.76 -3.33
N ASN A 326 -20.09 37.12 -2.20
CA ASN A 326 -21.51 36.94 -1.89
C ASN A 326 -22.07 38.22 -1.26
N PHE A 327 -22.54 39.12 -2.10
CA PHE A 327 -23.27 40.31 -1.67
C PHE A 327 -24.76 40.03 -1.59
N SER A 328 -25.37 40.37 -0.46
CA SER A 328 -26.82 40.35 -0.26
C SER A 328 -27.29 41.65 0.37
N ASN A 329 -28.40 42.19 -0.13
CA ASN A 329 -29.00 43.42 0.37
C ASN A 329 -30.53 43.39 0.23
N ASN A 330 -31.18 44.26 0.99
CA ASN A 330 -32.61 44.54 0.92
C ASN A 330 -32.82 45.96 0.33
N PRO A 331 -32.82 46.10 -1.01
CA PRO A 331 -32.94 47.40 -1.65
C PRO A 331 -34.29 48.07 -1.34
N LYS A 332 -34.28 49.40 -1.20
CA LYS A 332 -35.51 50.18 -0.98
C LYS A 332 -36.29 50.30 -2.29
N VAL A 333 -37.62 50.12 -2.22
CA VAL A 333 -38.52 50.37 -3.35
C VAL A 333 -38.70 51.88 -3.58
N TYR A 334 -38.58 52.31 -4.83
CA TYR A 334 -38.83 53.69 -5.26
C TYR A 334 -40.15 53.76 -6.03
N LYS A 335 -41.04 54.65 -5.61
CA LYS A 335 -42.38 54.86 -6.21
C LYS A 335 -42.51 56.33 -6.65
N PRO A 336 -41.99 56.72 -7.84
CA PRO A 336 -41.91 58.12 -8.26
C PRO A 336 -43.29 58.79 -8.36
N PHE A 337 -44.32 58.05 -8.77
CA PHE A 337 -45.67 58.59 -9.00
C PHE A 337 -46.67 58.25 -7.89
N GLY A 338 -46.25 57.49 -6.86
CA GLY A 338 -47.16 56.96 -5.84
C GLY A 338 -47.88 58.01 -4.99
N LYS A 339 -47.39 59.27 -4.98
CA LYS A 339 -48.01 60.39 -4.25
C LYS A 339 -48.80 61.36 -5.15
N SER A 340 -48.92 61.11 -6.45
CA SER A 340 -49.61 62.03 -7.38
C SER A 340 -51.12 61.90 -7.28
N LYS A 341 -51.80 62.99 -6.85
CA LYS A 341 -53.26 63.05 -6.74
C LYS A 341 -53.97 63.01 -8.12
N PHE A 342 -53.35 63.58 -9.14
CA PHE A 342 -53.87 63.59 -10.51
C PHE A 342 -53.93 62.17 -11.10
N LEU A 343 -52.86 61.39 -10.90
CA LEU A 343 -52.80 60.01 -11.39
C LEU A 343 -53.72 59.07 -10.59
N ALA A 344 -53.97 59.39 -9.32
CA ALA A 344 -54.86 58.62 -8.44
C ALA A 344 -56.35 58.71 -8.81
N GLN A 345 -56.77 59.78 -9.49
CA GLN A 345 -58.17 60.03 -9.82
C GLN A 345 -58.65 59.28 -11.07
N SER A 346 -57.74 58.89 -11.97
CA SER A 346 -58.09 58.21 -13.21
C SER A 346 -57.88 56.69 -13.10
N PRO A 347 -58.93 55.87 -13.27
CA PRO A 347 -58.82 54.41 -13.30
C PRO A 347 -57.82 53.90 -14.36
N TYR A 348 -57.67 54.65 -15.45
CA TYR A 348 -56.81 54.30 -16.59
C TYR A 348 -55.33 54.62 -16.36
N LEU A 349 -54.99 55.48 -15.38
CA LEU A 349 -53.60 55.90 -15.09
C LEU A 349 -52.97 55.19 -13.88
N LYS A 350 -53.69 54.23 -13.26
CA LYS A 350 -53.20 53.44 -12.13
C LYS A 350 -51.88 52.72 -12.41
N LEU A 351 -51.67 52.23 -13.63
CA LEU A 351 -50.44 51.55 -14.02
C LEU A 351 -49.21 52.46 -13.94
N ILE A 352 -49.37 53.76 -14.23
CA ILE A 352 -48.31 54.76 -14.11
C ILE A 352 -48.12 55.17 -12.64
N GLN A 353 -49.21 55.32 -11.89
CA GLN A 353 -49.16 55.65 -10.46
C GLN A 353 -48.44 54.56 -9.64
N ASP A 354 -48.70 53.29 -9.94
CA ASP A 354 -48.15 52.11 -9.27
C ASP A 354 -46.75 51.74 -9.76
N PHE A 355 -46.20 52.47 -10.72
CA PHE A 355 -44.85 52.27 -11.22
C PHE A 355 -43.84 52.34 -10.06
N ASN A 356 -43.03 51.30 -9.96
CA ASN A 356 -42.07 51.14 -8.90
C ASN A 356 -40.83 50.41 -9.41
N PHE A 357 -39.68 50.72 -8.82
CA PHE A 357 -38.42 50.10 -9.19
C PHE A 357 -37.45 50.03 -8.01
N TYR A 358 -36.44 49.18 -8.13
CA TYR A 358 -35.31 49.11 -7.20
C TYR A 358 -34.02 49.58 -7.90
N LEU A 359 -33.15 50.28 -7.17
CA LEU A 359 -31.89 50.83 -7.70
C LEU A 359 -30.67 49.91 -7.53
N ALA A 360 -30.80 48.82 -6.78
CA ALA A 360 -29.70 47.92 -6.48
C ALA A 360 -30.16 46.46 -6.55
N PRO A 361 -29.27 45.54 -6.96
CA PRO A 361 -29.56 44.13 -6.94
C PRO A 361 -29.76 43.63 -5.51
N LYS A 362 -30.58 42.58 -5.40
CA LYS A 362 -30.84 41.89 -4.13
C LYS A 362 -29.69 40.95 -3.75
N LEU A 363 -29.11 40.30 -4.74
CA LEU A 363 -28.00 39.37 -4.56
C LEU A 363 -27.05 39.42 -5.76
N ILE A 364 -25.75 39.46 -5.46
CA ILE A 364 -24.69 39.20 -6.43
C ILE A 364 -23.80 38.14 -5.78
N SER A 365 -23.74 36.97 -6.41
CA SER A 365 -22.86 35.88 -6.01
C SER A 365 -21.95 35.52 -7.18
N PHE A 366 -20.67 35.47 -6.91
CA PHE A 366 -19.64 35.00 -7.81
C PHE A 366 -18.76 34.01 -7.05
N ARG A 367 -18.49 32.87 -7.65
CA ARG A 367 -17.57 31.87 -7.09
C ARG A 367 -16.65 31.39 -8.20
N THR A 368 -15.37 31.29 -7.90
CA THR A 368 -14.37 30.68 -8.78
C THR A 368 -13.61 29.64 -7.99
N ASP A 369 -13.54 28.42 -8.51
CA ASP A 369 -12.78 27.33 -7.93
C ASP A 369 -11.82 26.77 -8.99
N MET A 370 -10.57 26.58 -8.60
CA MET A 370 -9.56 25.88 -9.38
C MET A 370 -9.18 24.60 -8.66
N PHE A 371 -9.09 23.51 -9.40
CA PHE A 371 -8.67 22.20 -8.89
C PHE A 371 -7.59 21.65 -9.80
N ARG A 372 -6.37 21.55 -9.28
CA ARG A 372 -5.20 21.05 -10.00
C ARG A 372 -4.72 19.76 -9.34
N GLU A 373 -4.67 18.67 -10.08
CA GLU A 373 -4.10 17.38 -9.69
C GLU A 373 -2.84 17.11 -10.50
N HIS A 374 -1.81 16.63 -9.83
CA HIS A 374 -0.55 16.23 -10.42
C HIS A 374 -0.06 14.93 -9.77
N ASP A 375 -0.11 13.86 -10.55
CA ASP A 375 0.32 12.53 -10.14
C ASP A 375 1.59 12.17 -10.89
N MET A 376 2.60 11.69 -10.16
CA MET A 376 3.88 11.20 -10.68
C MET A 376 4.05 9.76 -10.24
N ARG A 377 4.34 8.84 -11.15
CA ARG A 377 4.56 7.43 -10.81
C ARG A 377 5.71 6.80 -11.57
N THR A 378 6.64 6.22 -10.84
CA THR A 378 7.79 5.46 -11.35
C THR A 378 7.67 4.01 -10.88
N LEU A 379 7.59 3.08 -11.84
CA LEU A 379 7.61 1.66 -11.55
C LEU A 379 9.02 1.24 -11.15
N ARG A 380 9.12 0.24 -10.27
CA ARG A 380 10.41 -0.32 -9.89
C ARG A 380 10.93 -1.22 -11.00
N ASN A 381 12.21 -1.07 -11.34
CA ASN A 381 12.86 -2.00 -12.25
C ASN A 381 12.99 -3.39 -11.60
N LYS A 382 12.33 -4.40 -12.18
CA LYS A 382 12.44 -5.81 -11.76
C LYS A 382 13.26 -6.67 -12.73
N SER A 383 13.90 -6.03 -13.71
CA SER A 383 14.74 -6.69 -14.70
C SER A 383 16.05 -7.14 -14.06
N ARG A 384 16.70 -8.15 -14.64
CA ARG A 384 18.05 -8.57 -14.20
C ARG A 384 19.15 -7.53 -14.49
N GLY A 385 18.89 -6.56 -15.37
CA GLY A 385 19.79 -5.45 -15.68
C GLY A 385 19.24 -4.12 -15.18
N ASP A 386 20.12 -3.12 -15.09
CA ASP A 386 19.73 -1.76 -14.73
C ASP A 386 19.07 -1.06 -15.93
N VAL A 387 17.75 -1.09 -15.96
CA VAL A 387 16.91 -0.47 -16.98
C VAL A 387 16.30 0.77 -16.35
N PRO A 388 16.60 1.99 -16.86
CA PRO A 388 16.00 3.21 -16.34
C PRO A 388 14.48 3.17 -16.56
N MET A 389 13.73 3.28 -15.48
CA MET A 389 12.27 3.35 -15.52
C MET A 389 11.83 4.80 -15.69
N GLU A 390 11.02 5.07 -16.70
CA GLU A 390 10.48 6.42 -16.92
C GLU A 390 9.35 6.73 -15.93
N THR A 391 9.34 7.97 -15.44
CA THR A 391 8.26 8.48 -14.60
C THR A 391 7.07 8.87 -15.48
N SER A 392 5.91 8.29 -15.18
CA SER A 392 4.64 8.65 -15.79
C SER A 392 3.98 9.81 -15.05
N TYR A 393 3.37 10.74 -15.79
CA TYR A 393 2.71 11.92 -15.25
C TYR A 393 1.23 11.95 -15.64
N VAL A 394 0.34 12.16 -14.67
CA VAL A 394 -1.09 12.44 -14.92
C VAL A 394 -1.41 13.81 -14.34
N LYS A 395 -1.96 14.69 -15.19
CA LYS A 395 -2.26 16.08 -14.84
C LYS A 395 -3.70 16.39 -15.15
N LYS A 396 -4.30 17.21 -14.31
CA LYS A 396 -5.64 17.73 -14.51
C LYS A 396 -5.77 19.09 -13.86
N TRP A 397 -6.31 20.06 -14.57
CA TRP A 397 -6.56 21.38 -14.01
C TRP A 397 -7.91 21.93 -14.43
N ASP A 398 -8.89 21.80 -13.55
CA ASP A 398 -10.25 22.31 -13.76
C ASP A 398 -10.37 23.73 -13.20
N TRP A 399 -11.08 24.58 -13.93
CA TRP A 399 -11.45 25.93 -13.51
C TRP A 399 -12.95 26.19 -13.68
N ASN A 400 -13.64 26.24 -12.55
CA ASN A 400 -15.09 26.43 -12.47
C ASN A 400 -15.41 27.85 -12.00
N ARG A 401 -16.34 28.52 -12.68
CA ARG A 401 -16.87 29.83 -12.28
C ARG A 401 -18.39 29.79 -12.27
N ASN A 402 -18.99 30.24 -11.18
CA ASN A 402 -20.43 30.34 -11.02
C ASN A 402 -20.81 31.81 -10.79
N TYR A 403 -21.83 32.26 -11.51
CA TYR A 403 -22.38 33.61 -11.43
C TYR A 403 -23.86 33.49 -11.10
N ASN A 404 -24.33 34.29 -10.15
CA ASN A 404 -25.73 34.35 -9.76
C ASN A 404 -26.08 35.79 -9.38
N ILE A 405 -26.93 36.43 -10.17
CA ILE A 405 -27.41 37.80 -9.94
C ILE A 405 -28.92 37.75 -9.81
N LYS A 406 -29.44 38.23 -8.69
CA LYS A 406 -30.88 38.45 -8.48
C LYS A 406 -31.16 39.93 -8.39
N PHE A 407 -31.93 40.44 -9.33
CA PHE A 407 -32.34 41.84 -9.39
C PHE A 407 -33.86 41.92 -9.48
N ASP A 408 -34.49 42.43 -8.42
CA ASP A 408 -35.92 42.78 -8.46
C ASP A 408 -36.04 44.12 -9.20
N LEU A 409 -36.45 44.11 -10.47
CA LEU A 409 -36.58 45.34 -11.27
C LEU A 409 -37.76 46.18 -10.77
N SER A 410 -38.84 45.52 -10.34
CA SER A 410 -40.00 46.09 -9.66
C SER A 410 -40.58 45.07 -8.66
N GLN A 411 -41.62 45.42 -7.90
CA GLN A 411 -42.34 44.49 -7.02
C GLN A 411 -42.94 43.30 -7.79
N SER A 412 -43.25 43.49 -9.08
CA SER A 412 -43.87 42.48 -9.96
C SER A 412 -42.90 41.84 -10.95
N LEU A 413 -41.72 42.45 -11.19
CA LEU A 413 -40.74 41.96 -12.16
C LEU A 413 -39.42 41.61 -11.48
N LYS A 414 -39.01 40.35 -11.58
CA LYS A 414 -37.78 39.81 -10.99
C LYS A 414 -36.90 39.20 -12.07
N LEU A 415 -35.61 39.53 -12.02
CA LEU A 415 -34.57 38.96 -12.87
C LEU A 415 -33.71 38.02 -12.02
N ASP A 416 -33.59 36.76 -12.44
CA ASP A 416 -32.65 35.77 -11.88
C ASP A 416 -31.74 35.32 -13.03
N PHE A 417 -30.47 35.75 -12.98
CA PHE A 417 -29.45 35.39 -13.95
C PHE A 417 -28.46 34.43 -13.30
N ARG A 418 -28.31 33.25 -13.90
CA ARG A 418 -27.34 32.24 -13.47
C ARG A 418 -26.51 31.79 -14.67
N ALA A 419 -25.20 31.75 -14.48
CA ALA A 419 -24.27 31.25 -15.46
C ALA A 419 -23.21 30.39 -14.80
N ASN A 420 -22.82 29.30 -15.46
CA ASN A 420 -21.75 28.41 -15.05
C ASN A 420 -20.75 28.32 -16.20
N ALA A 421 -19.46 28.57 -15.91
CA ALA A 421 -18.39 28.47 -16.88
C ALA A 421 -17.32 27.49 -16.36
N THR A 422 -17.29 26.30 -16.93
CA THR A 422 -16.30 25.26 -16.68
C THR A 422 -15.23 25.34 -17.77
N ALA A 423 -13.97 25.33 -17.38
CA ALA A 423 -12.84 25.23 -18.30
C ALA A 423 -11.84 24.19 -17.80
N TYR A 424 -11.15 23.58 -18.73
CA TYR A 424 -9.96 22.78 -18.49
C TYR A 424 -8.75 23.62 -18.89
N ILE A 425 -7.72 23.66 -18.04
CA ILE A 425 -6.45 24.31 -18.32
C ILE A 425 -5.48 23.23 -18.75
N ASP A 426 -5.01 23.34 -19.99
CA ASP A 426 -4.05 22.40 -20.55
C ASP A 426 -2.64 22.78 -20.11
N GLU A 427 -1.93 21.84 -19.48
CA GLU A 427 -0.55 22.02 -19.03
C GLU A 427 0.42 21.35 -20.02
N PRO A 428 1.63 21.90 -20.24
CA PRO A 428 2.65 21.28 -21.09
C PRO A 428 2.97 19.84 -20.67
N GLN A 429 3.51 19.04 -21.61
CA GLN A 429 4.03 17.69 -21.34
C GLN A 429 5.17 17.71 -20.29
N GLY A 430 5.43 16.58 -19.60
CA GLY A 430 6.50 16.47 -18.59
C GLY A 430 6.15 17.01 -17.20
N ASN A 431 7.15 17.26 -16.34
CA ASN A 431 6.95 17.82 -15.01
C ASN A 431 6.95 19.36 -15.06
N PRO A 432 5.81 20.03 -14.79
CA PRO A 432 5.75 21.49 -14.79
C PRO A 432 6.29 22.14 -13.49
N GLU A 433 6.77 21.36 -12.52
CA GLU A 433 7.31 21.88 -11.26
C GLU A 433 8.72 22.49 -11.44
N LYS A 434 8.92 23.70 -10.88
CA LYS A 434 10.21 24.38 -10.92
C LYS A 434 11.31 23.54 -10.26
N GLY A 435 12.39 23.29 -11.00
CA GLY A 435 13.58 22.59 -10.50
C GLY A 435 13.73 21.16 -11.01
N ASP A 436 12.79 20.66 -11.83
CA ASP A 436 13.01 19.44 -12.60
C ASP A 436 13.84 19.72 -13.86
N ALA A 437 14.58 18.72 -14.34
CA ALA A 437 15.43 18.80 -15.53
C ALA A 437 14.64 19.08 -16.82
N ASP A 438 13.33 18.79 -16.79
CA ASP A 438 12.39 18.96 -17.91
C ASP A 438 11.65 20.32 -17.90
N TYR A 439 11.96 21.24 -16.97
CA TYR A 439 11.32 22.57 -16.88
C TYR A 439 11.79 23.56 -17.96
#